data_AF-A0A920S4T3-F1
#
_entry.id   AF-A0A920S4T3-F1
#
_cell.length_a   1.000
_cell.length_b   1.000
_cell.length_c   1.000
_cell.angle_alpha   90.00
_cell.angle_beta   90.00
_cell.angle_gamma   90.00
#
_symmetry.space_group_name_H-M   'P 1'
#
loop_
_entity.id
_entity.type
_entity.pdbx_description
1 polymer ?
#
loop_
_entity_poly.entity_id
_entity_poly.type
_entity_poly.pdbx_seq_one_letter_code
_entity_poly.pdbx_strand_id
1 'polypeptide(L)'
;MPGVIVFPGKQFITPMENIKRASITIRDELGRRVVEFEKQKKLLEAQRLRMRTEYDPEMMLEVGFCSGIENYSRHLNARPPGSRPSTLVDFFPKDFLLVIDESHPTVPQIGGMFAGDRSRKSVLVEHGFRLPSALDNRPLNFEEFQGLQNQTSISGPTLPSARSSGPRAKWSSRSSGRLDSSIHGSPSSR
;
A
#
# COMPACT_ATOMS: atom_id res chain seq x y z
N MET A 1 -26.50 -21.29 -23.73
CA MET A 1 -26.56 -20.30 -22.64
C MET A 1 -25.41 -19.32 -22.84
N PRO A 2 -25.63 -17.99 -22.85
CA PRO A 2 -24.52 -17.05 -22.78
C PRO A 2 -23.74 -17.31 -21.48
N GLY A 3 -22.41 -17.38 -21.57
CA GLY A 3 -21.56 -17.72 -20.43
C GLY A 3 -21.63 -16.67 -19.33
N VAL A 4 -21.72 -17.11 -18.07
CA VAL A 4 -21.66 -16.23 -16.90
C VAL A 4 -20.22 -16.19 -16.41
N ILE A 5 -19.68 -14.99 -16.25
CA ILE A 5 -18.34 -14.78 -15.66
C ILE A 5 -18.53 -14.61 -14.15
N VAL A 6 -17.94 -15.52 -13.37
CA VAL A 6 -17.95 -15.46 -11.91
C VAL A 6 -16.59 -14.95 -11.44
N PHE A 7 -16.59 -13.80 -10.78
CA PHE A 7 -15.40 -13.24 -10.16
C PHE A 7 -15.16 -13.86 -8.78
N PRO A 8 -13.90 -13.92 -8.33
CA PRO A 8 -13.62 -14.52 -7.04
C PRO A 8 -14.08 -13.65 -5.86
N GLY A 9 -14.56 -14.28 -4.79
CA GLY A 9 -15.05 -13.59 -3.59
C GLY A 9 -13.96 -13.01 -2.68
N LYS A 10 -12.67 -13.20 -3.00
CA LYS A 10 -11.52 -12.68 -2.24
C LYS A 10 -10.42 -12.17 -3.18
N GLN A 11 -9.72 -11.12 -2.75
CA GLN A 11 -8.62 -10.50 -3.52
C GLN A 11 -7.31 -11.31 -3.47
N PHE A 12 -7.06 -12.04 -2.39
CA PHE A 12 -5.87 -12.89 -2.23
C PHE A 12 -6.22 -14.34 -2.54
N ILE A 13 -6.29 -14.66 -3.83
CA ILE A 13 -6.42 -16.03 -4.30
C ILE A 13 -5.11 -16.42 -4.94
N THR A 14 -4.43 -17.34 -4.27
CA THR A 14 -3.12 -17.81 -4.70
C THR A 14 -3.25 -19.27 -5.12
N PRO A 15 -2.85 -19.65 -6.35
CA PRO A 15 -2.80 -21.04 -6.76
C PRO A 15 -1.97 -21.89 -5.77
N MET A 16 -2.37 -23.14 -5.54
CA MET A 16 -1.71 -24.01 -4.58
C MET A 16 -0.21 -24.20 -4.88
N GLU A 17 0.19 -24.18 -6.15
CA GLU A 17 1.59 -24.23 -6.56
C GLU A 17 2.41 -23.02 -6.04
N ASN A 18 1.82 -21.82 -6.10
CA ASN A 18 2.43 -20.60 -5.57
C ASN A 18 2.52 -20.65 -4.04
N ILE A 19 1.52 -21.22 -3.36
CA ILE A 19 1.57 -21.45 -1.91
C ILE A 19 2.73 -22.40 -1.57
N LYS A 20 2.85 -23.54 -2.25
CA LYS A 20 3.94 -24.51 -2.02
C LYS A 20 5.31 -23.87 -2.16
N ARG A 21 5.54 -23.11 -3.24
CA ARG A 21 6.78 -22.36 -3.45
C ARG A 21 7.02 -21.32 -2.36
N ALA A 22 6.01 -20.51 -2.04
CA ALA A 22 6.11 -19.48 -1.02
C ALA A 22 6.40 -20.07 0.38
N SER A 23 5.81 -21.22 0.72
CA SER A 23 6.04 -21.90 1.99
C SER A 23 7.48 -22.32 2.20
N ILE A 24 8.24 -22.59 1.13
CA ILE A 24 9.69 -22.86 1.21
C ILE A 24 10.43 -21.54 1.46
N THR A 25 10.20 -20.52 0.63
CA THR A 25 10.93 -19.26 0.72
C THR A 25 10.64 -18.47 2.01
N ILE A 26 9.45 -18.62 2.58
CA ILE A 26 9.07 -18.07 3.90
C ILE A 26 9.89 -18.74 5.00
N ARG A 27 10.00 -20.08 4.99
CA ARG A 27 10.80 -20.82 5.97
C ARG A 27 12.29 -20.49 5.87
N ASP A 28 12.81 -20.29 4.65
CA ASP A 28 14.19 -19.87 4.44
C ASP A 28 14.48 -18.46 4.96
N GLU A 29 13.54 -17.52 4.81
CA GLU A 29 13.66 -16.19 5.40
C GLU A 29 13.54 -16.24 6.93
N LEU A 30 12.63 -17.05 7.46
CA LEU A 30 12.48 -17.29 8.89
C LEU A 30 13.79 -17.78 9.50
N GLY A 31 14.39 -18.84 8.95
CA GLY A 31 15.64 -19.41 9.47
C GLY A 31 16.76 -18.38 9.52
N ARG A 32 16.94 -17.62 8.44
CA ARG A 32 17.93 -16.52 8.39
C ARG A 32 17.67 -15.45 9.45
N ARG A 33 16.42 -15.02 9.60
CA ARG A 33 16.04 -13.95 10.53
C ARG A 33 16.15 -14.38 11.99
N VAL A 34 15.81 -15.63 12.30
CA VAL A 34 15.97 -16.21 13.64
C VAL A 34 17.45 -16.25 14.03
N VAL A 35 18.32 -16.74 13.15
CA VAL A 35 19.78 -16.76 13.39
C VAL A 35 20.32 -15.35 13.61
N GLU A 36 19.84 -14.36 12.87
CA GLU A 36 20.22 -12.95 13.05
C GLU A 36 19.84 -12.44 14.45
N PHE A 37 18.60 -12.71 14.89
CA PHE A 37 18.14 -12.32 16.23
C PHE A 37 18.92 -13.02 17.34
N GLU A 38 19.19 -14.31 17.21
CA GLU A 38 19.97 -15.09 18.18
C GLU A 38 21.40 -14.54 18.32
N LYS A 39 22.05 -14.21 17.20
CA LYS A 39 23.38 -13.55 17.20
C LYS A 39 23.35 -12.19 17.90
N GLN A 40 22.23 -11.47 17.81
CA GLN A 40 22.00 -10.19 18.51
C GLN A 40 21.52 -10.36 19.96
N LYS A 41 21.44 -11.60 20.49
CA LYS A 41 20.86 -11.93 21.80
C LYS A 41 19.39 -11.51 21.97
N LYS A 42 18.66 -11.31 20.87
CA LYS A 42 17.22 -11.00 20.81
C LYS A 42 16.37 -12.28 20.82
N LEU A 43 16.51 -13.07 21.89
CA LEU A 43 15.93 -14.42 21.96
C LEU A 43 14.40 -14.42 22.00
N LEU A 44 13.80 -13.39 22.62
CA LEU A 44 12.34 -13.25 22.70
C LEU A 44 11.74 -12.94 21.32
N GLU A 45 12.37 -12.04 20.56
CA GLU A 45 12.00 -11.72 19.19
C GLU A 45 12.14 -12.94 18.27
N ALA A 46 13.23 -13.70 18.42
CA ALA A 46 13.45 -14.94 17.68
C ALA A 46 12.33 -15.96 17.94
N GLN A 47 12.04 -16.23 19.22
CA GLN A 47 10.97 -17.16 19.62
C GLN A 47 9.60 -16.70 19.13
N ARG A 48 9.29 -15.41 19.29
CA ARG A 48 8.02 -14.81 18.85
C ARG A 48 7.83 -14.98 17.34
N LEU A 49 8.86 -14.67 16.55
CA LEU A 49 8.82 -14.80 15.10
C LEU A 49 8.64 -16.27 14.69
N ARG A 50 9.39 -17.18 15.33
CA ARG A 50 9.34 -18.62 15.05
C ARG A 50 7.94 -19.20 15.28
N MET A 51 7.37 -19.01 16.47
CA MET A 51 6.05 -19.54 16.82
C MET A 51 4.96 -19.11 15.84
N ARG A 52 5.02 -17.87 15.35
CA ARG A 52 4.04 -17.36 14.40
C ARG A 52 4.26 -17.91 12.99
N THR A 53 5.49 -17.83 12.49
CA THR A 53 5.79 -18.08 11.08
C THR A 53 5.93 -19.57 10.74
N GLU A 54 6.12 -20.46 11.72
CA GLU A 54 6.08 -21.92 11.46
C GLU A 54 4.65 -22.40 11.13
N TYR A 55 3.65 -21.86 11.82
CA TYR A 55 2.24 -22.24 11.65
C TYR A 55 1.59 -21.67 10.38
N ASP A 56 1.91 -20.43 10.02
CA ASP A 56 1.25 -19.75 8.88
C ASP A 56 1.38 -20.51 7.53
N PRO A 57 2.57 -21.02 7.12
CA PRO A 57 2.72 -21.83 5.90
C PRO A 57 1.97 -23.15 5.92
N GLU A 58 1.82 -23.79 7.08
CA GLU A 58 1.05 -25.02 7.23
C GLU A 58 -0.44 -24.74 7.01
N MET A 59 -0.95 -23.67 7.61
CA MET A 59 -2.33 -23.22 7.39
C MET A 59 -2.61 -22.85 5.93
N MET A 60 -1.66 -22.20 5.26
CA MET A 60 -1.81 -21.89 3.84
C MET A 60 -1.84 -23.17 2.97
N LEU A 61 -1.08 -24.21 3.32
CA LEU A 61 -1.06 -25.47 2.58
C LEU A 61 -2.33 -26.30 2.80
N GLU A 62 -2.84 -26.34 4.03
CA GLU A 62 -4.02 -27.13 4.42
C GLU A 62 -5.34 -26.46 3.98
N VAL A 63 -5.49 -25.17 4.30
CA VAL A 63 -6.76 -24.43 4.17
C VAL A 63 -6.75 -23.46 2.99
N GLY A 64 -5.58 -23.18 2.41
CA GLY A 64 -5.42 -22.19 1.34
C GLY A 64 -5.32 -20.73 1.83
N PHE A 65 -5.39 -20.48 3.13
CA PHE A 65 -5.23 -19.14 3.72
C PHE A 65 -4.71 -19.18 5.16
N CYS A 66 -4.15 -18.07 5.62
CA CYS A 66 -3.83 -17.83 7.04
C CYS A 66 -4.19 -16.38 7.44
N SER A 67 -4.19 -16.10 8.75
CA SER A 67 -4.45 -14.74 9.24
C SER A 67 -3.26 -13.82 8.96
N GLY A 68 -3.50 -12.74 8.21
CA GLY A 68 -2.44 -11.83 7.81
C GLY A 68 -1.62 -12.31 6.62
N ILE A 69 -2.22 -13.11 5.72
CA ILE A 69 -1.57 -13.64 4.51
C ILE A 69 -0.92 -12.56 3.63
N GLU A 70 -1.45 -11.33 3.66
CA GLU A 70 -0.91 -10.20 2.90
C GLU A 70 0.55 -9.86 3.27
N ASN A 71 0.99 -10.21 4.48
CA ASN A 71 2.39 -10.02 4.91
C ASN A 71 3.37 -10.98 4.22
N TYR A 72 2.85 -11.98 3.51
CA TYR A 72 3.60 -12.91 2.67
C TYR A 72 3.45 -12.62 1.17
N SER A 73 2.79 -11.51 0.79
CA SER A 73 2.46 -11.19 -0.61
C SER A 73 3.66 -11.23 -1.57
N ARG A 74 4.85 -10.81 -1.13
CA ARG A 74 6.06 -10.91 -1.95
C ARG A 74 6.40 -12.36 -2.28
N HIS A 75 6.38 -13.25 -1.29
CA HIS A 75 6.67 -14.68 -1.46
C HIS A 75 5.61 -15.35 -2.33
N LEU A 76 4.34 -15.09 -2.04
CA LEU A 76 3.21 -15.64 -2.79
C LEU A 76 3.29 -15.27 -4.27
N ASN A 77 3.63 -14.01 -4.58
CA ASN A 77 3.73 -13.51 -5.95
C ASN A 77 5.13 -13.66 -6.58
N ALA A 78 6.08 -14.34 -5.92
CA ALA A 78 7.45 -14.53 -6.41
C ALA A 78 8.20 -13.22 -6.77
N ARG A 79 7.87 -12.11 -6.13
CA ARG A 79 8.44 -10.81 -6.51
C ARG A 79 9.82 -10.59 -5.87
N PRO A 80 10.73 -9.84 -6.51
CA PRO A 80 12.00 -9.44 -5.90
C PRO A 80 11.78 -8.60 -4.61
N PRO A 81 12.68 -8.67 -3.62
CA PRO A 81 12.66 -7.76 -2.47
C PRO A 81 12.65 -6.29 -2.88
N GLY A 82 11.90 -5.45 -2.17
CA GLY A 82 11.77 -4.02 -2.47
C GLY A 82 10.86 -3.67 -3.65
N SER A 83 10.48 -4.64 -4.48
CA SER A 83 9.67 -4.40 -5.68
C SER A 83 8.30 -3.77 -5.36
N ARG A 84 7.80 -2.96 -6.30
CA ARG A 84 6.49 -2.31 -6.21
C ARG A 84 5.37 -3.34 -6.02
N PRO A 85 4.48 -3.16 -5.03
CA PRO A 85 3.32 -4.03 -4.86
C PRO A 85 2.27 -3.77 -5.94
N SER A 86 1.47 -4.80 -6.24
CA SER A 86 0.27 -4.66 -7.05
C SER A 86 -0.77 -3.85 -6.31
N THR A 87 -1.46 -2.98 -7.04
CA THR A 87 -2.45 -2.02 -6.53
C THR A 87 -3.68 -2.01 -7.43
N LEU A 88 -4.70 -1.24 -7.04
CA LEU A 88 -5.90 -1.04 -7.86
C LEU A 88 -5.56 -0.51 -9.27
N VAL A 89 -4.55 0.35 -9.39
CA VAL A 89 -4.14 0.95 -10.68
C VAL A 89 -3.73 -0.11 -11.69
N ASP A 90 -3.17 -1.23 -11.24
CA ASP A 90 -2.74 -2.33 -12.10
C ASP A 90 -3.89 -3.10 -12.76
N PHE A 91 -5.13 -2.92 -12.30
CA PHE A 91 -6.32 -3.52 -12.89
C PHE A 91 -6.96 -2.65 -13.98
N PHE A 92 -6.53 -1.39 -14.11
CA PHE A 92 -7.03 -0.50 -15.14
C PHE A 92 -6.25 -0.66 -16.46
N PRO A 93 -6.89 -0.38 -17.60
CA PRO A 93 -6.19 -0.16 -18.86
C PRO A 93 -5.11 0.94 -18.74
N LYS A 94 -4.06 0.87 -19.56
CA LYS A 94 -2.94 1.82 -19.51
C LYS A 94 -3.36 3.28 -19.79
N ASP A 95 -4.48 3.47 -20.47
CA ASP A 95 -5.03 4.76 -20.88
C ASP A 95 -6.08 5.32 -19.91
N PHE A 96 -6.14 4.83 -18.67
CA PHE A 96 -7.06 5.34 -17.66
C PHE A 96 -6.85 6.84 -17.37
N LEU A 97 -7.95 7.49 -16.95
CA LEU A 97 -7.96 8.84 -16.41
C LEU A 97 -7.93 8.79 -14.88
N LEU A 98 -6.93 9.41 -14.28
CA LEU A 98 -6.85 9.62 -12.84
C LEU A 98 -7.47 10.97 -12.47
N VAL A 99 -8.45 10.97 -11.58
CA VAL A 99 -9.00 12.22 -11.00
C VAL A 99 -8.61 12.26 -9.52
N ILE A 100 -7.90 13.31 -9.13
CA ILE A 100 -7.53 13.57 -7.74
C ILE A 100 -8.36 14.73 -7.24
N ASP A 101 -9.37 14.41 -6.44
CA ASP A 101 -10.18 15.40 -5.76
C ASP A 101 -9.48 15.95 -4.52
N GLU A 102 -9.77 17.22 -4.20
CA GLU A 102 -9.09 17.98 -3.15
C GLU A 102 -7.57 17.77 -3.16
N SER A 103 -6.96 18.06 -4.31
CA SER A 103 -5.55 17.76 -4.57
C SER A 103 -4.57 18.41 -3.60
N HIS A 104 -4.93 19.52 -2.96
CA HIS A 104 -4.10 20.20 -1.96
C HIS A 104 -3.76 19.31 -0.76
N PRO A 105 -4.72 18.68 -0.06
CA PRO A 105 -4.42 17.66 0.95
C PRO A 105 -4.10 16.27 0.39
N THR A 106 -4.74 15.85 -0.71
CA THR A 106 -4.65 14.47 -1.21
C THR A 106 -3.25 14.12 -1.73
N VAL A 107 -2.60 15.02 -2.48
CA VAL A 107 -1.26 14.76 -3.04
C VAL A 107 -0.19 14.59 -1.95
N PRO A 108 -0.08 15.49 -0.95
CA PRO A 108 0.81 15.29 0.19
C PRO A 108 0.49 14.01 0.98
N GLN A 109 -0.79 13.68 1.15
CA GLN A 109 -1.19 12.45 1.84
C GLN A 109 -0.62 11.22 1.13
N ILE A 110 -0.81 11.10 -0.19
CA ILE A 110 -0.25 10.00 -1.00
C ILE A 110 1.26 9.92 -0.81
N GLY A 111 1.96 11.06 -0.83
CA GLY A 111 3.40 11.12 -0.60
C GLY A 111 3.86 10.62 0.77
N GLY A 112 3.03 10.80 1.81
CA GLY A 112 3.33 10.39 3.18
C GLY A 112 3.03 8.93 3.52
N MET A 113 2.17 8.24 2.74
CA MET A 113 1.68 6.90 3.07
C MET A 113 2.78 5.86 3.23
N PHE A 114 3.72 5.80 2.27
CA PHE A 114 4.81 4.83 2.30
C PHE A 114 5.69 4.98 3.55
N ALA A 115 6.09 6.22 3.88
CA ALA A 115 6.95 6.48 5.04
C ALA A 115 6.25 6.12 6.36
N GLY A 116 4.98 6.47 6.50
CA GLY A 116 4.17 6.13 7.68
C GLY A 116 4.01 4.62 7.85
N ASP A 117 3.66 3.90 6.79
CA ASP A 117 3.51 2.44 6.83
C ASP A 117 4.83 1.74 7.11
N ARG A 118 5.93 2.18 6.47
CA ARG A 118 7.27 1.63 6.69
C ARG A 118 7.76 1.85 8.12
N SER A 119 7.52 3.02 8.71
CA SER A 119 7.89 3.31 10.10
C SER A 119 7.21 2.31 11.05
N ARG A 120 5.89 2.18 10.94
CA ARG A 120 5.10 1.25 11.76
C ARG A 120 5.50 -0.21 11.57
N LYS A 121 5.71 -0.66 10.34
CA LYS A 121 6.09 -2.05 10.05
C LYS A 121 7.53 -2.37 10.45
N SER A 122 8.45 -1.40 10.37
CA SER A 122 9.82 -1.57 10.83
C SER A 122 9.85 -1.97 12.31
N VAL A 123 9.01 -1.36 13.15
CA VAL A 123 8.89 -1.72 14.58
C VAL A 123 8.42 -3.18 14.75
N LEU A 124 7.43 -3.61 13.96
CA LEU A 124 6.94 -5.00 14.00
C LEU A 124 8.04 -6.00 13.59
N VAL A 125 8.85 -5.67 12.58
CA VAL A 125 9.95 -6.51 12.11
C VAL A 125 11.12 -6.50 13.09
N GLU A 126 11.42 -5.37 13.70
CA GLU A 126 12.48 -5.23 14.69
C GLU A 126 12.20 -6.05 15.95
N HIS A 127 10.94 -6.08 16.38
CA HIS A 127 10.49 -6.85 17.55
C HIS A 127 9.98 -8.25 17.17
N GLY A 128 10.29 -8.80 16.00
CA GLY A 128 9.99 -10.20 15.68
C GLY A 128 8.50 -10.55 15.58
N PHE A 129 7.61 -9.58 15.34
CA PHE A 129 6.18 -9.85 15.09
C PHE A 129 5.91 -10.27 13.64
N ARG A 130 6.79 -9.89 12.70
CA ARG A 130 6.70 -10.15 11.26
C ARG A 130 8.09 -10.36 10.65
N LEU A 131 8.14 -11.10 9.53
CA LEU A 131 9.35 -11.21 8.70
C LEU A 131 9.69 -9.88 8.00
N PRO A 132 10.97 -9.65 7.64
CA PRO A 132 11.36 -8.49 6.83
C PRO A 132 10.55 -8.32 5.54
N SER A 133 10.17 -9.41 4.87
CA SER A 133 9.30 -9.39 3.68
C SER A 133 7.95 -8.72 3.88
N ALA A 134 7.47 -8.58 5.12
CA ALA A 134 6.22 -7.88 5.39
C ALA A 134 6.31 -6.38 5.03
N LEU A 135 7.52 -5.81 4.95
CA LEU A 135 7.75 -4.44 4.47
C LEU A 135 7.45 -4.29 2.97
N ASP A 136 7.49 -5.38 2.19
CA ASP A 136 7.23 -5.38 0.75
C ASP A 136 5.73 -5.44 0.42
N ASN A 137 4.88 -5.68 1.42
CA ASN A 137 3.45 -5.41 1.36
C ASN A 137 3.22 -3.98 1.85
N ARG A 138 3.11 -3.00 0.97
CA ARG A 138 3.15 -1.58 1.35
C ARG A 138 2.34 -0.71 0.40
N PRO A 139 2.04 0.55 0.74
CA PRO A 139 1.64 1.54 -0.24
C PRO A 139 2.74 1.79 -1.28
N LEU A 140 2.35 2.38 -2.41
CA LEU A 140 3.29 2.95 -3.37
C LEU A 140 4.07 4.08 -2.69
N ASN A 141 5.36 4.17 -2.98
CA ASN A 141 6.06 5.43 -2.75
C ASN A 141 5.62 6.46 -3.79
N PHE A 142 5.97 7.73 -3.58
CA PHE A 142 5.49 8.80 -4.44
C PHE A 142 6.00 8.69 -5.88
N GLU A 143 7.24 8.24 -6.08
CA GLU A 143 7.83 8.04 -7.41
C GLU A 143 7.16 6.89 -8.17
N GLU A 144 6.88 5.78 -7.49
CA GLU A 144 6.11 4.65 -8.04
C GLU A 144 4.71 5.10 -8.44
N PHE A 145 4.03 5.90 -7.61
CA PHE A 145 2.73 6.45 -7.94
C PHE A 145 2.79 7.37 -9.16
N GLN A 146 3.77 8.27 -9.23
CA GLN A 146 3.98 9.15 -10.38
C GLN A 146 4.27 8.36 -11.67
N GLY A 147 5.05 7.28 -11.59
CA GLY A 147 5.35 6.42 -12.72
C GLY A 147 4.15 5.63 -13.26
N LEU A 148 3.06 5.53 -12.50
CA LEU A 148 1.80 4.92 -12.94
C LEU A 148 0.79 5.94 -13.51
N GLN A 149 1.07 7.24 -13.40
CA GLN A 149 0.17 8.25 -13.93
C GLN A 149 0.26 8.30 -15.45
N ASN A 150 -0.91 8.35 -16.10
CA ASN A 150 -1.03 8.65 -17.51
C ASN A 150 -1.67 10.03 -17.70
N GLN A 151 -2.99 10.11 -17.80
CA GLN A 151 -3.74 11.37 -17.77
C GLN A 151 -4.24 11.63 -16.35
N THR A 152 -3.88 12.77 -15.78
CA THR A 152 -4.27 13.15 -14.41
C THR A 152 -4.98 14.49 -14.40
N SER A 153 -6.22 14.51 -13.90
CA SER A 153 -6.97 15.72 -13.58
C SER A 153 -6.94 15.96 -12.08
N ILE A 154 -6.65 17.19 -11.67
CA ILE A 154 -6.62 17.58 -10.26
C ILE A 154 -7.67 18.67 -10.01
N SER A 155 -8.44 18.54 -8.93
CA SER A 155 -9.41 19.54 -8.48
C SER A 155 -9.10 20.02 -7.07
N GLY A 156 -9.67 21.15 -6.69
CA GLY A 156 -9.55 21.73 -5.35
C GLY A 156 -9.60 23.27 -5.39
N PRO A 157 -9.94 23.91 -4.27
CA PRO A 157 -10.01 25.38 -4.17
C PRO A 157 -8.62 26.02 -4.32
N THR A 158 -7.59 25.29 -3.90
CA THR A 158 -6.18 25.65 -4.08
C THR A 158 -5.48 24.50 -4.79
N LEU A 159 -4.76 24.79 -5.86
CA LEU A 159 -3.97 23.77 -6.58
C LEU A 159 -2.53 23.78 -6.06
N PRO A 160 -1.89 22.60 -5.91
CA PRO A 160 -0.47 22.52 -5.58
C PRO A 160 0.38 23.35 -6.56
N SER A 161 1.26 24.21 -6.03
CA SER A 161 1.99 25.21 -6.82
C SER A 161 2.99 24.64 -7.83
N ALA A 162 3.44 23.40 -7.64
CA ALA A 162 4.70 22.96 -8.21
C ALA A 162 4.64 22.11 -9.49
N ARG A 163 3.51 21.50 -9.88
CA ARG A 163 3.57 20.39 -10.89
C ARG A 163 2.40 20.23 -11.87
N SER A 164 1.42 21.13 -11.91
CA SER A 164 0.39 21.09 -12.96
C SER A 164 0.83 21.93 -14.18
N SER A 165 1.38 21.27 -15.19
CA SER A 165 1.72 21.88 -16.50
C SER A 165 0.53 21.95 -17.47
N GLY A 166 -0.62 21.35 -17.10
CA GLY A 166 -1.81 21.28 -17.93
C GLY A 166 -2.70 22.52 -17.88
N PRO A 167 -3.69 22.61 -18.80
CA PRO A 167 -4.69 23.67 -18.82
C PRO A 167 -5.45 23.75 -17.48
N ARG A 168 -5.76 24.98 -17.04
CA ARG A 168 -6.52 25.23 -15.81
C ARG A 168 -7.91 25.72 -16.16
N ALA A 169 -8.92 24.98 -15.74
CA ALA A 169 -10.31 25.44 -15.74
C ALA A 169 -10.65 26.03 -14.37
N LYS A 170 -11.31 27.19 -14.33
CA LYS A 170 -11.84 27.80 -13.10
C LYS A 170 -13.36 27.75 -13.14
N TRP A 171 -13.94 27.28 -12.04
CA TRP A 171 -15.40 27.21 -11.87
C TRP A 171 -15.77 27.92 -10.57
N SER A 172 -16.39 29.10 -10.68
CA SER A 172 -16.78 29.94 -9.53
C SER A 172 -18.30 30.09 -9.36
N SER A 173 -19.08 29.85 -10.41
CA SER A 173 -20.54 29.97 -10.34
C SER A 173 -21.15 28.75 -9.64
N ARG A 174 -21.99 28.99 -8.62
CA ARG A 174 -22.75 27.93 -7.95
C ARG A 174 -24.13 27.84 -8.58
N SER A 175 -24.58 26.62 -8.92
CA SER A 175 -25.94 26.39 -9.45
C SER A 175 -27.04 26.89 -8.50
N SER A 176 -26.75 26.95 -7.20
CA SER A 176 -27.62 27.50 -6.17
C SER A 176 -27.69 29.03 -6.12
N GLY A 177 -26.85 29.75 -6.87
CA GLY A 177 -26.76 31.21 -6.84
C GLY A 177 -26.09 31.79 -5.59
N ARG A 178 -25.57 30.96 -4.67
CA ARG A 178 -24.88 31.45 -3.47
C ARG A 178 -23.58 32.17 -3.84
N LEU A 179 -23.40 33.37 -3.28
CA LEU A 179 -22.17 34.17 -3.39
C LEU A 179 -21.20 33.83 -2.26
N ASP A 180 -19.91 34.11 -2.46
CA ASP A 180 -18.92 34.00 -1.40
C ASP A 180 -19.15 35.08 -0.33
N SER A 181 -18.90 34.73 0.94
CA SER A 181 -19.11 35.63 2.08
C SER A 181 -18.16 36.83 2.04
N SER A 182 -18.67 38.02 2.35
CA SER A 182 -17.87 39.23 2.52
C SER A 182 -16.99 39.16 3.78
N ILE A 183 -15.69 39.38 3.62
CA ILE A 183 -14.72 39.41 4.74
C ILE A 183 -14.52 40.87 5.18
N HIS A 184 -14.73 41.16 6.46
CA HIS A 184 -14.44 42.47 7.06
C HIS A 184 -13.26 42.35 8.03
N GLY A 185 -12.17 43.05 7.75
CA GLY A 185 -11.01 43.13 8.64
C GLY A 185 -11.12 44.33 9.58
N SER A 186 -11.27 44.09 10.87
CA SER A 186 -11.18 45.15 11.88
C SER A 186 -9.70 45.32 12.30
N PRO A 187 -9.12 46.53 12.29
CA PRO A 187 -7.80 46.76 12.85
C PRO A 187 -7.82 46.40 14.34
N SER A 188 -6.88 45.56 14.81
CA SER A 188 -6.75 45.33 16.25
C SER A 188 -6.16 46.59 16.88
N SER A 189 -6.91 47.28 17.73
CA SER A 189 -6.35 48.34 18.57
C SER A 189 -5.40 47.72 19.59
N ARG A 190 -4.09 47.87 19.36
CA ARG A 190 -3.07 47.71 20.41
C ARG A 190 -2.86 49.03 21.13
#